data_AF-D3Q2C4-F1
#
_entry.id   AF-D3Q2C4-F1
#
_cell.length_a   1.000
_cell.length_b   1.000
_cell.length_c   1.000
_cell.angle_alpha   90.00
_cell.angle_beta   90.00
_cell.angle_gamma   90.00
#
_symmetry.space_group_name_H-M   'P 1'
#
loop_
_entity.id
_entity.type
_entity.pdbx_description
1 polymer ?
#
loop_
_entity_poly.entity_id
_entity_poly.type
_entity_poly.pdbx_seq_one_letter_code
_entity_poly.pdbx_strand_id
1 'polypeptide(L)' 'MGKRSRVHINVEAVKAALTAQGAVGVCAQARRIGITREAWGRICAGKLKTTPRTETLARIVAATGLNYSSVIAHND' A
#
# COMPACT_ATOMS: atom_id res chain seq x y z
N MET A 1 26.66 -4.31 10.53
CA MET A 1 25.60 -5.07 9.82
C MET A 1 24.30 -4.28 9.88
N GLY A 2 23.99 -3.49 8.85
CA GLY A 2 22.77 -2.68 8.84
C GLY A 2 21.55 -3.58 8.66
N LYS A 3 20.70 -3.69 9.69
CA LYS A 3 19.36 -4.26 9.55
C LYS A 3 18.64 -3.44 8.48
N ARG A 4 18.56 -3.95 7.24
CA ARG A 4 17.67 -3.38 6.23
C ARG A 4 16.26 -3.65 6.71
N SER A 5 15.69 -2.73 7.50
CA SER A 5 14.28 -2.76 7.85
C SER A 5 13.50 -2.92 6.56
N ARG A 6 12.94 -4.12 6.34
CA ARG A 6 12.06 -4.34 5.20
C ARG A 6 10.81 -3.54 5.51
N VAL A 7 10.66 -2.44 4.79
CA VAL A 7 9.46 -1.60 4.86
C VAL A 7 8.36 -2.36 4.13
N HIS A 8 7.38 -2.85 4.88
CA HIS A 8 6.19 -3.49 4.32
C HIS A 8 5.05 -2.46 4.25
N ILE A 9 4.16 -2.59 3.26
CA ILE A 9 2.92 -1.79 3.27
C ILE A 9 1.93 -2.49 4.20
N ASN A 10 1.34 -1.74 5.12
CA ASN A 10 0.19 -2.18 5.90
C ASN A 10 -1.05 -2.24 4.98
N VAL A 11 -1.17 -3.35 4.25
CA VAL A 11 -2.24 -3.54 3.27
C VAL A 11 -3.61 -3.53 3.93
N GLU A 12 -3.73 -4.03 5.16
CA GLU A 12 -4.98 -4.05 5.94
C GLU A 12 -5.51 -2.63 6.16
N ALA A 13 -4.66 -1.73 6.68
CA ALA A 13 -5.02 -0.33 6.90
C ALA A 13 -5.42 0.38 5.59
N VAL A 14 -4.64 0.14 4.52
CA VAL A 14 -4.92 0.73 3.21
C VAL A 14 -6.24 0.20 2.63
N LYS A 15 -6.50 -1.10 2.71
CA LYS A 15 -7.75 -1.70 2.25
C LYS A 15 -8.95 -1.18 3.04
N ALA A 16 -8.83 -1.07 4.36
CA ALA A 16 -9.88 -0.53 5.22
C ALA A 16 -10.23 0.90 4.82
N ALA A 17 -9.23 1.78 4.67
CA ALA A 17 -9.45 3.16 4.25
C ALA A 17 -10.08 3.27 2.86
N LEU A 18 -9.59 2.50 1.87
CA LEU A 18 -10.17 2.49 0.52
C LEU A 18 -11.61 1.97 0.51
N THR A 19 -11.90 0.94 1.31
CA THR A 19 -13.23 0.37 1.45
C THR A 19 -14.19 1.37 2.09
N ALA A 20 -13.75 2.10 3.11
CA ALA A 20 -14.52 3.18 3.73
C ALA A 20 -14.84 4.32 2.74
N GLN A 21 -14.01 4.52 1.72
CA GLN A 21 -14.27 5.47 0.62
C GLN A 21 -15.10 4.87 -0.54
N GLY A 22 -15.62 3.65 -0.40
CA GLY A 22 -16.41 2.96 -1.43
C GLY A 22 -15.59 2.26 -2.51
N ALA A 23 -14.26 2.22 -2.41
CA ALA A 23 -13.39 1.47 -3.33
C ALA A 23 -13.28 0.00 -2.88
N VAL A 24 -14.34 -0.78 -3.15
CA VAL A 24 -14.43 -2.19 -2.79
C VAL A 24 -13.78 -3.07 -3.86
N GLY A 25 -12.80 -3.89 -3.46
CA GLY A 25 -12.13 -4.84 -4.32
C GLY A 25 -10.88 -4.29 -5.05
N VAL A 26 -10.03 -5.22 -5.48
CA VAL A 26 -8.67 -4.93 -5.99
C VAL A 26 -8.67 -3.97 -7.18
N CYS A 27 -9.63 -4.08 -8.10
CA CYS A 27 -9.72 -3.20 -9.27
C CYS A 27 -10.08 -1.75 -8.89
N ALA A 28 -11.07 -1.57 -8.02
CA ALA A 28 -11.50 -0.24 -7.56
C ALA A 28 -10.40 0.44 -6.76
N GLN A 29 -9.74 -0.32 -5.87
CA GLN A 29 -8.60 0.14 -5.08
C GLN A 29 -7.43 0.57 -5.97
N ALA A 30 -7.04 -0.25 -6.95
CA ALA A 30 -5.96 0.08 -7.88
C ALA A 30 -6.27 1.35 -8.68
N ARG A 31 -7.51 1.51 -9.14
CA ARG A 31 -7.97 2.73 -9.84
C ARG A 31 -7.92 3.95 -8.92
N ARG A 32 -8.34 3.83 -7.66
CA ARG A 32 -8.31 4.91 -6.66
C ARG A 32 -6.89 5.37 -6.35
N ILE A 33 -5.97 4.42 -6.19
CA ILE A 33 -4.54 4.69 -5.95
C ILE A 33 -3.86 5.21 -7.24
N GLY A 34 -4.41 4.92 -8.42
CA GLY A 34 -3.79 5.26 -9.69
C GLY A 34 -2.59 4.36 -10.01
N ILE A 35 -2.68 3.07 -9.73
CA ILE A 35 -1.68 2.05 -10.11
C ILE A 35 -2.36 0.88 -10.84
N THR A 36 -1.57 0.00 -11.46
CA THR A 36 -2.13 -1.18 -12.13
C THR A 36 -2.68 -2.19 -11.13
N ARG A 37 -3.72 -2.94 -11.54
CA ARG A 37 -4.29 -4.04 -10.76
C ARG A 37 -3.22 -5.06 -10.34
N GLU A 38 -2.28 -5.37 -11.22
CA GLU A 38 -1.19 -6.31 -10.94
C GLU A 38 -0.23 -5.78 -9.88
N ALA A 39 0.13 -4.48 -9.95
CA ALA A 39 0.96 -3.85 -8.94
C ALA A 39 0.26 -3.87 -7.57
N TRP A 40 -1.02 -3.50 -7.52
CA TRP A 40 -1.83 -3.57 -6.30
C TRP A 40 -1.99 -5.02 -5.80
N GLY A 41 -2.19 -5.98 -6.69
CA GLY A 41 -2.26 -7.41 -6.35
C GLY A 41 -0.95 -7.94 -5.76
N ARG A 42 0.21 -7.52 -6.29
CA ARG A 42 1.53 -7.86 -5.72
C ARG A 42 1.75 -7.25 -4.34
N ILE A 43 1.27 -6.01 -4.13
CA ILE A 43 1.26 -5.36 -2.82
C ILE A 43 0.38 -6.15 -1.84
N CYS A 44 -0.87 -6.44 -2.21
CA CYS A 44 -1.82 -7.17 -1.37
C CYS A 44 -1.35 -8.58 -1.01
N ALA A 45 -0.65 -9.26 -1.93
CA ALA A 45 -0.11 -10.59 -1.68
C ALA A 45 1.19 -10.58 -0.86
N GLY A 46 1.69 -9.41 -0.45
CA GLY A 46 2.99 -9.28 0.22
C GLY A 46 4.18 -9.73 -0.63
N LYS A 47 3.99 -9.87 -1.96
CA LYS A 47 5.00 -10.38 -2.90
C LYS A 47 5.95 -9.30 -3.39
N LEU A 48 5.88 -8.09 -2.84
CA LEU A 48 6.87 -7.05 -3.09
C LEU A 48 8.22 -7.47 -2.50
N LYS A 49 9.09 -7.98 -3.37
CA LYS A 49 10.48 -8.31 -3.04
C LYS A 49 11.35 -7.07 -2.80
N THR A 50 10.84 -5.89 -3.12
CA THR A 50 11.54 -4.60 -3.01
C THR A 50 10.64 -3.61 -2.28
N THR A 51 11.27 -2.65 -1.60
CA THR A 51 10.55 -1.48 -1.07
C THR A 51 9.71 -0.85 -2.18
N PRO A 52 8.41 -0.57 -1.96
CA PRO A 52 7.61 0.17 -2.93
C PRO A 52 8.28 1.50 -3.23
N ARG A 53 8.30 1.93 -4.50
CA ARG A 53 8.85 3.25 -4.85
C ARG A 53 8.14 4.33 -4.03
N THR A 54 8.87 5.37 -3.63
CA THR A 54 8.34 6.50 -2.87
C THR A 54 7.08 7.09 -3.51
N GLU A 55 7.02 7.10 -4.84
CA GLU A 55 5.84 7.52 -5.60
C GLU A 55 4.61 6.62 -5.36
N THR A 56 4.77 5.30 -5.29
CA THR A 56 3.67 4.37 -4.97
C THR A 56 3.15 4.62 -3.56
N LEU A 57 4.04 4.85 -2.59
CA LEU A 57 3.64 5.21 -1.22
C LEU A 57 2.88 6.53 -1.18
N ALA A 58 3.36 7.56 -1.88
CA ALA A 58 2.69 8.85 -1.96
C ALA A 58 1.29 8.74 -2.57
N ARG A 59 1.13 7.95 -3.62
CA ARG A 59 -0.18 7.66 -4.23
C ARG A 59 -1.14 6.96 -3.26
N ILE A 60 -0.65 6.00 -2.49
CA ILE A 60 -1.46 5.28 -1.49
C ILE A 60 -1.90 6.22 -0.37
N VAL A 61 -0.97 7.02 0.16
CA VAL A 61 -1.24 8.04 1.18
C VAL A 61 -2.30 9.04 0.66
N ALA A 62 -2.11 9.57 -0.55
CA ALA A 62 -3.06 10.51 -1.16
C ALA A 62 -4.44 9.89 -1.39
N ALA A 63 -4.50 8.63 -1.83
CA ALA A 63 -5.77 7.94 -2.08
C ALA A 63 -6.51 7.55 -0.79
N THR A 64 -5.78 7.25 0.28
CA THR A 64 -6.39 6.80 1.55
C THR A 64 -6.62 7.92 2.55
N GLY A 65 -5.89 9.03 2.44
CA GLY A 65 -5.82 10.06 3.48
C GLY A 65 -5.06 9.61 4.73
N LEU A 66 -4.38 8.45 4.69
CA LEU A 66 -3.61 7.94 5.81
C LEU A 66 -2.21 8.55 5.85
N ASN A 67 -1.64 8.70 7.04
CA ASN A 67 -0.25 9.09 7.20
C ASN A 67 0.70 7.96 6.78
N TYR A 68 1.92 8.31 6.37
CA TYR A 68 2.96 7.34 5.99
C TYR A 68 3.21 6.29 7.08
N SER A 69 3.17 6.68 8.36
CA SER A 69 3.34 5.75 9.50
C SER A 69 2.22 4.71 9.61
N SER A 70 1.02 5.01 9.12
CA SER A 70 -0.10 4.06 9.08
C SER A 70 -0.04 3.15 7.85
N VAL A 71 0.55 3.65 6.75
CA VAL A 71 0.73 2.91 5.50
C VAL A 71 1.95 1.98 5.56
N ILE A 72 2.99 2.36 6.31
CA ILE A 72 4.22 1.59 6.46
C ILE A 72 4.13 0.72 7.72
N ALA A 73 4.17 -0.60 7.52
CA ALA A 73 4.39 -1.56 8.59
C ALA A 73 5.90 -1.82 8.75
N HIS A 74 6.40 -1.62 9.95
CA HIS A 74 7.72 -2.07 10.37
C HIS A 74 7.56 -3.48 10.96
N ASN A 75 8.22 -4.48 10.37
CA ASN A 75 8.50 -5.72 11.11
C ASN A 75 9.80 -5.47 11.89
N ASP A 76 9.72 -5.64 13.21
CA ASP A 76 10.86 -5.62 14.12
C ASP A 76 11.82 -6.80 13.86
#